data_AF-A0A9W7IYB6-F1
#
_entry.id   AF-A0A9W7IYB6-F1
#
_cell.length_a   1.000
_cell.length_b   1.000
_cell.length_c   1.000
_cell.angle_alpha   90.00
_cell.angle_beta   90.00
_cell.angle_gamma   90.00
#
_symmetry.space_group_name_H-M   'P 1'
#
loop_
_entity.id
_entity.type
_entity.pdbx_description
1 polymer ?
#
loop_
_entity_poly.entity_id
_entity_poly.type
_entity_poly.pdbx_seq_one_letter_code
_entity_poly.pdbx_strand_id
1 'polypeptide(L)'
;MAENASAKPFTNKTMSIHLDNSNYLLWKHQILFAIESLALVDHIDGSLVISTQFVAGEGGRRVVNPEYVCYKQEDSTLYSWLISFIGSSILPFVVNCKNALGIWEKVKHIFYVTSITRIMHMQCSLKNIRKRDQTMREYVEI
;
A
#
# COMPACT_ATOMS: atom_id res chain seq x y z
N MET A 1 5.65 25.04 -31.67
CA MET A 1 4.40 24.39 -31.22
C MET A 1 4.78 23.22 -30.35
N ALA A 2 4.16 23.13 -29.17
CA ALA A 2 4.35 22.12 -28.13
C ALA A 2 4.25 20.69 -28.70
N GLU A 3 5.01 19.72 -28.21
CA GLU A 3 4.65 18.99 -26.99
C GLU A 3 5.89 18.31 -26.39
N ASN A 4 6.34 18.81 -25.24
CA ASN A 4 7.38 18.17 -24.42
C ASN A 4 6.70 16.98 -23.71
N ALA A 5 6.76 15.81 -24.34
CA ALA A 5 6.26 14.58 -23.74
C ALA A 5 7.16 14.20 -22.56
N SER A 6 6.75 14.65 -21.38
CA SER A 6 7.25 14.20 -20.08
C SER A 6 7.24 12.67 -20.06
N ALA A 7 8.42 12.06 -20.21
CA ALA A 7 8.60 10.63 -20.06
C ALA A 7 8.08 10.23 -18.67
N LYS A 8 6.99 9.46 -18.65
CA LYS A 8 6.38 8.99 -17.41
C LYS A 8 7.40 8.07 -16.71
N PRO A 9 7.85 8.37 -15.48
CA PRO A 9 8.90 7.59 -14.80
C PRO A 9 8.54 6.11 -14.58
N PHE A 10 7.26 5.79 -14.71
CA PHE A 10 6.66 4.54 -14.29
C PHE A 10 6.39 3.53 -15.42
N THR A 11 6.63 3.88 -16.69
CA THR A 11 6.12 3.09 -17.84
C THR A 11 7.05 1.99 -18.35
N ASN A 12 8.22 1.74 -17.74
CA ASN A 12 9.19 0.78 -18.31
C ASN A 12 9.36 -0.55 -17.52
N LYS A 13 8.48 -0.83 -16.55
CA LYS A 13 8.40 -2.15 -15.94
C LYS A 13 6.94 -2.53 -15.79
N THR A 14 6.41 -3.25 -16.78
CA THR A 14 5.08 -3.86 -16.72
C THR A 14 5.07 -4.89 -15.60
N MET A 15 4.82 -4.46 -14.37
CA MET A 15 4.58 -5.37 -13.25
C MET A 15 3.21 -5.99 -13.48
N SER A 16 3.18 -7.27 -13.85
CA SER A 16 1.96 -7.99 -14.18
C SER A 16 1.10 -8.35 -12.95
N ILE A 17 1.49 -7.90 -11.75
CA ILE A 17 0.89 -8.33 -10.48
C ILE A 17 -0.04 -7.24 -9.96
N HIS A 18 -1.34 -7.52 -10.01
CA HIS A 18 -2.35 -6.76 -9.29
C HIS A 18 -2.57 -7.38 -7.92
N LEU A 19 -2.62 -6.55 -6.87
CA LEU A 19 -2.86 -6.97 -5.50
C LEU A 19 -4.21 -7.68 -5.37
N ASP A 20 -4.18 -8.87 -4.78
CA ASP A 20 -5.34 -9.65 -4.40
C ASP A 20 -5.19 -10.20 -2.97
N ASN A 21 -6.21 -10.91 -2.49
CA ASN A 21 -6.24 -11.45 -1.12
C ASN A 21 -5.17 -12.51 -0.80
N SER A 22 -4.44 -13.00 -1.81
CA SER A 22 -3.49 -14.11 -1.70
C SER A 22 -2.04 -13.74 -1.96
N ASN A 23 -1.79 -12.61 -2.66
CA ASN A 23 -0.47 -12.30 -3.20
C ASN A 23 0.25 -11.12 -2.50
N TYR A 24 -0.25 -10.64 -1.36
CA TYR A 24 0.25 -9.44 -0.69
C TYR A 24 1.76 -9.42 -0.45
N LEU A 25 2.39 -10.51 0.00
CA LEU A 25 3.84 -10.51 0.27
C LEU A 25 4.66 -10.30 -1.01
N LEU A 26 4.25 -10.95 -2.10
CA LEU A 26 4.90 -10.82 -3.40
C LEU A 26 4.68 -9.42 -3.99
N TRP A 27 3.43 -8.94 -3.94
CA TRP A 27 3.08 -7.58 -4.35
C TRP A 27 3.89 -6.54 -3.58
N LYS A 28 3.91 -6.64 -2.25
CA LYS A 28 4.65 -5.71 -1.37
C LYS A 28 6.13 -5.68 -1.73
N HIS A 29 6.75 -6.84 -1.94
CA HIS A 29 8.16 -6.92 -2.29
C HIS A 29 8.46 -6.24 -3.62
N GLN A 30 7.66 -6.50 -4.67
CA GLN A 30 7.87 -5.90 -5.99
C GLN A 30 7.64 -4.39 -5.99
N ILE A 31 6.58 -3.93 -5.34
CA ILE A 31 6.26 -2.51 -5.25
C ILE A 31 7.31 -1.77 -4.42
N LEU A 32 7.77 -2.33 -3.31
CA LEU A 32 8.82 -1.70 -2.50
C LEU A 32 10.12 -1.55 -3.30
N PHE A 33 10.57 -2.61 -3.97
CA PHE A 33 11.77 -2.56 -4.82
C PHE A 33 11.66 -1.51 -5.93
N ALA A 34 10.46 -1.35 -6.51
CA ALA A 34 10.21 -0.35 -7.52
C ALA A 34 10.26 1.07 -6.97
N ILE A 35 9.66 1.32 -5.80
CA ILE A 35 9.70 2.61 -5.13
C ILE A 35 11.13 2.97 -4.71
N GLU A 36 11.90 2.00 -4.22
CA GLU A 36 13.34 2.13 -3.96
C GLU A 36 14.10 2.56 -5.22
N SER A 37 13.84 1.93 -6.37
CA SER A 37 14.49 2.28 -7.64
C SER A 37 14.17 3.69 -8.14
N LEU A 38 13.08 4.28 -7.66
CA LEU A 38 12.66 5.64 -7.99
C LEU A 38 13.07 6.67 -6.92
N ALA A 39 13.76 6.24 -5.86
CA ALA A 39 14.09 7.06 -4.70
C ALA A 39 12.87 7.75 -4.05
N LEU A 40 11.72 7.07 -4.05
CA LEU A 40 10.45 7.60 -3.49
C LEU A 40 10.05 6.90 -2.17
N VAL A 41 10.96 6.20 -1.51
CA VAL A 41 10.65 5.45 -0.27
C VAL A 41 10.14 6.37 0.83
N ASP A 42 10.68 7.58 0.90
CA ASP A 42 10.30 8.58 1.90
C ASP A 42 8.80 8.97 1.82
N HIS A 43 8.17 8.77 0.66
CA HIS A 43 6.74 9.05 0.45
C HIS A 43 5.82 7.97 1.05
N ILE A 44 6.33 6.79 1.42
CA ILE A 44 5.54 5.66 1.93
C ILE A 44 5.96 5.17 3.32
N ASP A 45 7.11 5.60 3.84
CA ASP A 45 7.60 5.24 5.18
C ASP A 45 7.23 6.27 6.26
N GLY A 46 6.82 7.48 5.86
CA GLY A 46 6.49 8.58 6.75
C GLY A 46 7.70 9.36 7.27
N SER A 47 8.90 9.09 6.73
CA SER A 47 10.14 9.83 7.02
C SER A 47 10.10 11.26 6.45
N LEU A 48 9.37 11.45 5.35
CA LEU A 48 9.30 12.74 4.69
C LEU A 48 8.58 13.80 5.53
N VAL A 49 9.30 14.86 5.87
CA VAL A 49 8.72 16.07 6.46
C VAL A 49 8.03 16.85 5.34
N ILE A 50 6.69 16.84 5.34
CA ILE A 50 5.89 17.56 4.34
C ILE A 50 6.18 19.05 4.45
N SER A 51 6.78 19.61 3.39
CA SER A 51 7.04 21.04 3.25
C SER A 51 5.75 21.85 3.45
N THR A 52 5.83 22.99 4.12
CA THR A 52 4.66 23.87 4.29
C THR A 52 4.17 24.35 2.93
N GLN A 53 2.86 24.31 2.70
CA GLN A 53 2.25 24.71 1.41
C GLN A 53 2.59 26.16 1.03
N PHE A 54 2.72 27.03 2.04
CA PHE A 54 3.05 28.42 1.86
C PHE A 54 4.29 28.79 2.66
N VAL A 55 5.10 29.66 2.09
CA VAL A 55 6.26 30.30 2.71
C VAL A 55 6.09 31.82 2.63
N ALA A 56 6.78 32.55 3.51
CA ALA A 56 6.79 34.01 3.46
C ALA A 56 7.66 34.47 2.28
N GLY A 57 7.05 35.16 1.32
CA GLY A 57 7.75 35.86 0.24
C GLY A 57 8.12 37.28 0.64
N GLU A 58 8.73 38.01 -0.30
CA GLU A 58 9.08 39.41 -0.10
C GLU A 58 7.85 40.25 0.30
N GLY A 59 8.03 41.10 1.33
CA GLY A 59 6.95 41.94 1.87
C GLY A 59 5.91 41.21 2.71
N GLY A 60 6.17 39.98 3.18
CA GLY A 60 5.26 39.24 4.07
C GLY A 60 4.08 38.57 3.37
N ARG A 61 4.07 38.56 2.03
CA ARG A 61 3.05 37.87 1.24
C ARG A 61 3.25 36.36 1.32
N ARG A 62 2.16 35.60 1.47
CA ARG A 62 2.22 34.12 1.36
C ARG A 62 2.45 33.72 -0.11
N VAL A 63 3.54 33.01 -0.36
CA VAL A 63 3.91 32.45 -1.67
C VAL A 63 3.88 30.93 -1.57
N VAL A 64 3.46 30.26 -2.65
CA VAL A 64 3.45 28.78 -2.69
C VAL A 64 4.89 28.27 -2.64
N ASN A 65 5.14 27.29 -1.78
CA ASN A 65 6.45 26.67 -1.66
C ASN A 65 6.72 25.75 -2.87
N PRO A 66 7.78 25.99 -3.67
CA PRO A 66 8.15 25.11 -4.79
C PRO A 66 8.40 23.66 -4.35
N GLU A 67 8.98 23.45 -3.16
CA GLU A 67 9.24 22.13 -2.59
C GLU A 67 7.93 21.36 -2.32
N TYR A 68 6.90 22.08 -1.85
CA TYR A 68 5.57 21.47 -1.65
C TYR A 68 4.93 21.08 -2.98
N VAL A 69 5.11 21.88 -4.03
CA VAL A 69 4.59 21.56 -5.37
C VAL A 69 5.27 20.30 -5.92
N CYS A 70 6.61 20.23 -5.82
CA CYS A 70 7.39 19.07 -6.24
C CYS A 70 6.91 17.81 -5.50
N TYR A 71 6.86 17.87 -4.16
CA TYR A 71 6.34 16.81 -3.32
C TYR A 71 4.94 16.34 -3.75
N LYS A 72 4.00 17.28 -3.94
CA LYS A 72 2.62 16.92 -4.33
C LYS A 72 2.54 16.28 -5.70
N GLN A 73 3.43 16.67 -6.62
CA GLN A 73 3.49 16.06 -7.95
C GLN A 73 4.01 14.62 -7.89
N GLU A 74 5.08 14.39 -7.14
CA GLU A 74 5.62 13.04 -6.89
C GLU A 74 4.60 12.15 -6.18
N ASP A 75 4.02 12.63 -5.08
CA ASP A 75 3.01 11.91 -4.28
C ASP A 75 1.77 11.57 -5.13
N SER A 76 1.27 12.52 -5.94
CA SER A 76 0.12 12.27 -6.83
C SER A 76 0.45 11.23 -7.90
N THR A 77 1.69 11.22 -8.40
CA THR A 77 2.08 10.26 -9.43
C THR A 77 2.26 8.87 -8.83
N LEU A 78 2.91 8.79 -7.65
CA LEU A 78 3.04 7.55 -6.90
C LEU A 78 1.67 7.00 -6.46
N TYR A 79 0.75 7.86 -6.04
CA TYR A 79 -0.64 7.51 -5.71
C TYR A 79 -1.33 6.85 -6.91
N SER A 80 -1.33 7.52 -8.08
CA SER A 80 -1.97 6.99 -9.28
C SER A 80 -1.33 5.68 -9.73
N TRP A 81 -0.01 5.58 -9.58
CA TRP A 81 0.74 4.38 -9.92
C TRP A 81 0.40 3.22 -8.98
N LEU A 82 0.40 3.43 -7.65
CA LEU A 82 -0.01 2.41 -6.67
C LEU A 82 -1.42 1.90 -6.92
N ILE A 83 -2.39 2.79 -7.15
CA ILE A 83 -3.77 2.43 -7.47
C ILE A 83 -3.83 1.49 -8.69
N SER A 84 -2.98 1.68 -9.70
CA SER A 84 -2.98 0.83 -10.90
C SER A 84 -2.60 -0.62 -10.63
N PHE A 85 -1.85 -0.91 -9.55
CA PHE A 85 -1.51 -2.27 -9.13
C PHE A 85 -2.44 -2.84 -8.07
N ILE A 86 -3.53 -2.16 -7.75
CA ILE A 86 -4.51 -2.66 -6.79
C ILE A 86 -5.64 -3.33 -7.56
N GLY A 87 -5.89 -4.61 -7.28
CA GLY A 87 -6.99 -5.36 -7.86
C GLY A 87 -8.36 -4.89 -7.36
N SER A 88 -9.41 -5.20 -8.12
CA SER A 88 -10.80 -4.79 -7.83
C SER A 88 -11.31 -5.24 -6.47
N SER A 89 -10.76 -6.32 -5.90
CA SER A 89 -11.11 -6.82 -4.57
C SER A 89 -10.63 -5.92 -3.44
N ILE A 90 -9.54 -5.17 -3.63
CA ILE A 90 -8.92 -4.31 -2.60
C ILE A 90 -9.18 -2.82 -2.89
N LEU A 91 -9.41 -2.46 -4.15
CA LEU A 91 -9.59 -1.07 -4.60
C LEU A 91 -10.64 -0.25 -3.80
N PRO A 92 -11.80 -0.81 -3.42
CA PRO A 92 -12.80 -0.06 -2.63
C PRO A 92 -12.30 0.40 -1.26
N PHE A 93 -11.30 -0.28 -0.68
CA PHE A 93 -10.79 0.05 0.65
C PHE A 93 -9.78 1.20 0.63
N VAL A 94 -9.18 1.49 -0.53
CA VAL A 94 -8.13 2.51 -0.69
C VAL A 94 -8.62 3.80 -1.39
N VAL A 95 -9.86 3.81 -1.92
CA VAL A 95 -10.44 4.97 -2.64
C VAL A 95 -10.50 6.26 -1.81
N ASN A 96 -10.58 6.15 -0.49
CA ASN A 96 -10.65 7.29 0.43
C ASN A 96 -9.28 7.81 0.88
N CYS A 97 -8.19 7.20 0.42
CA CYS A 97 -6.84 7.65 0.74
C CYS A 97 -6.49 8.90 -0.07
N LYS A 98 -5.72 9.82 0.53
CA LYS A 98 -5.41 11.14 -0.07
C LYS A 98 -4.00 11.25 -0.64
N ASN A 99 -3.11 10.33 -0.29
CA ASN A 99 -1.70 10.32 -0.62
C ASN A 99 -1.19 8.87 -0.70
N ALA A 100 0.01 8.69 -1.25
CA ALA A 100 0.63 7.37 -1.43
C ALA A 100 0.83 6.64 -0.09
N LEU A 101 1.29 7.35 0.95
CA LEU A 101 1.41 6.84 2.32
C LEU A 101 0.10 6.24 2.83
N GLY A 102 -1.02 6.94 2.62
CA GLY A 102 -2.34 6.48 3.06
C GLY A 102 -2.77 5.18 2.38
N ILE A 103 -2.49 5.03 1.08
CA ILE A 103 -2.70 3.75 0.38
C ILE A 103 -1.83 2.67 1.01
N TRP A 104 -0.53 2.94 1.16
CA TRP A 104 0.43 1.97 1.68
C TRP A 104 0.05 1.45 3.06
N GLU A 105 -0.26 2.35 4.01
CA GLU A 105 -0.71 1.98 5.35
C GLU A 105 -2.03 1.22 5.34
N LYS A 106 -3.00 1.65 4.52
CA LYS A 106 -4.30 0.99 4.42
C LYS A 106 -4.14 -0.45 3.93
N VAL A 107 -3.34 -0.68 2.90
CA VAL A 107 -3.05 -2.02 2.38
C VAL A 107 -2.37 -2.88 3.45
N LYS A 108 -1.31 -2.37 4.10
CA LYS A 108 -0.65 -3.08 5.20
C LYS A 108 -1.64 -3.50 6.30
N HIS A 109 -2.53 -2.58 6.69
CA HIS A 109 -3.53 -2.83 7.72
C HIS A 109 -4.53 -3.92 7.32
N ILE A 110 -5.06 -3.89 6.09
CA ILE A 110 -6.01 -4.91 5.58
C ILE A 110 -5.40 -6.31 5.71
N PHE A 111 -4.18 -6.50 5.21
CA PHE A 111 -3.53 -7.81 5.22
C PHE A 111 -3.06 -8.24 6.61
N TYR A 112 -2.70 -7.30 7.48
CA TYR A 112 -2.44 -7.58 8.88
C TYR A 112 -3.69 -8.15 9.58
N VAL A 113 -4.84 -7.48 9.47
CA VAL A 113 -6.10 -7.92 10.08
C VAL A 113 -6.55 -9.28 9.54
N THR A 114 -6.47 -9.48 8.22
CA THR A 114 -6.80 -10.77 7.59
C THR A 114 -5.91 -11.89 8.11
N SER A 115 -4.61 -11.63 8.26
CA SER A 115 -3.65 -12.62 8.78
C SER A 115 -3.95 -13.01 10.23
N ILE A 116 -4.19 -12.02 11.09
CA ILE A 116 -4.54 -12.24 12.50
C ILE A 116 -5.86 -13.01 12.63
N THR A 117 -6.87 -12.62 11.86
CA THR A 117 -8.19 -13.30 11.86
C THR A 117 -8.04 -14.77 11.46
N ARG A 118 -7.23 -15.07 10.45
CA ARG A 118 -6.97 -16.45 10.02
C ARG A 118 -6.28 -17.26 11.12
N ILE A 119 -5.28 -16.68 11.80
CA ILE A 119 -4.60 -17.32 12.93
C ILE A 119 -5.60 -17.61 14.07
N MET A 120 -6.41 -16.62 14.46
CA MET A 120 -7.43 -16.80 15.50
C MET A 120 -8.44 -17.89 15.15
N HIS A 121 -8.94 -17.88 13.90
CA HIS A 121 -9.84 -18.91 13.39
C HIS A 121 -9.19 -20.30 13.48
N MET A 122 -7.94 -20.46 13.03
CA MET A 122 -7.22 -21.73 13.13
C MET A 122 -7.08 -22.19 14.59
N GLN A 123 -6.74 -21.29 15.51
CA GLN A 123 -6.65 -21.61 16.94
C GLN A 123 -8.00 -22.05 17.52
N CYS A 124 -9.10 -21.38 17.18
CA CYS A 124 -10.45 -21.77 17.61
C CYS A 124 -10.83 -23.14 17.06
N SER A 125 -10.58 -23.40 15.77
CA SER A 125 -10.85 -24.70 15.15
C SER A 125 -10.08 -25.83 15.83
N LEU A 126 -8.78 -25.65 16.12
CA LEU A 126 -7.99 -26.63 16.85
C LEU A 126 -8.53 -26.90 18.26
N LYS A 127 -8.93 -25.84 18.99
CA LYS A 127 -9.56 -25.98 20.31
C LYS A 127 -10.89 -26.72 20.25
N ASN A 128 -11.68 -26.51 19.18
CA ASN A 128 -12.96 -27.18 18.97
C ASN A 128 -12.81 -28.64 18.55
N ILE A 129 -11.81 -28.96 17.71
CA ILE A 129 -11.49 -30.35 17.32
C ILE A 129 -11.10 -31.17 18.55
N ARG A 130 -10.30 -30.61 19.47
CA ARG A 130 -9.95 -31.27 20.73
C ARG A 130 -11.15 -31.55 21.66
N LYS A 131 -12.26 -30.82 21.50
CA LYS A 131 -13.46 -30.97 22.33
C LYS A 131 -14.50 -31.93 21.71
N ARG A 132 -14.37 -32.26 20.42
CA ARG A 132 -15.33 -33.12 19.70
C ARG A 132 -14.86 -34.58 19.56
N ASP A 133 -13.56 -34.85 19.63
CA ASP A 133 -12.99 -36.20 19.47
C ASP A 133 -12.51 -36.84 20.78
N GLN A 134 -13.34 -36.79 21.83
CA GLN A 134 -13.13 -37.65 23.00
C GLN A 134 -14.40 -38.43 23.36
N THR A 135 -14.66 -39.46 22.55
CA THR A 135 -14.58 -40.82 23.09
C THR A 135 -13.53 -41.58 22.30
N MET A 136 -12.51 -42.06 23.01
CA MET A 136 -11.28 -42.75 22.55
C MET A 136 -11.49 -43.98 21.61
N ARG A 137 -12.73 -44.31 21.26
CA ARG A 137 -13.09 -45.53 20.49
C ARG A 137 -13.08 -45.35 18.98
N GLU A 138 -13.13 -44.14 18.45
CA GLU A 138 -13.27 -43.91 17.00
C GLU A 138 -11.93 -43.75 16.26
N TYR A 139 -10.79 -43.78 16.98
CA TYR A 139 -9.45 -43.60 16.41
C TYR A 139 -8.71 -44.93 16.14
N VAL A 140 -9.32 -46.08 16.44
CA VAL A 140 -8.66 -47.41 16.35
C VAL A 140 -9.25 -48.29 15.24
N GLU A 141 -10.35 -47.91 14.60
CA GLU A 141 -10.84 -48.62 13.42
C GLU A 141 -10.40 -47.90 12.14
N ILE A 142 -9.29 -48.42 11.63
CA ILE A 142 -8.74 -48.22 10.28
C ILE A 142 -9.80 -48.52 9.22
#